data_AF-A0A2R6GH53-F1
#
_entry.id   AF-A0A2R6GH53-F1
#
_cell.length_a   1.000
_cell.length_b   1.000
_cell.length_c   1.000
_cell.angle_alpha   90.00
_cell.angle_beta   90.00
_cell.angle_gamma   90.00
#
_symmetry.space_group_name_H-M   'P 1'
#
loop_
_entity.id
_entity.type
_entity.pdbx_description
1 polymer ?
#
loop_
_entity_poly.entity_id
_entity_poly.type
_entity_poly.pdbx_seq_one_letter_code
_entity_poly.pdbx_strand_id
1 'polypeptide(L)' 'MGGKDTEACGRCAMTTVVDTAGSDEDGGPDPFGDERIEVPEDELRAFSRPQVWAGKVKRRLDEFATRLTYGR' A
#
# COMPACT_ATOMS: atom_id res chain seq x y z
N MET A 1 -20.52 42.05 -3.49
CA MET A 1 -20.06 40.95 -4.35
C MET A 1 -19.05 40.12 -3.57
N GLY A 2 -19.41 38.92 -3.12
CA GLY A 2 -18.47 37.95 -2.54
C GLY A 2 -18.14 36.91 -3.58
N GLY A 3 -16.94 36.98 -4.16
CA GLY A 3 -16.44 35.99 -5.10
C GLY A 3 -16.16 34.68 -4.37
N LYS A 4 -16.58 33.55 -4.95
CA LYS A 4 -16.28 32.23 -4.42
C LYS A 4 -14.87 31.89 -4.90
N ASP A 5 -13.91 31.74 -3.98
CA ASP A 5 -12.57 31.26 -4.30
C ASP A 5 -12.70 29.83 -4.84
N THR A 6 -12.71 29.74 -6.17
CA THR A 6 -12.79 28.47 -6.88
C THR A 6 -11.37 28.10 -7.23
N GLU A 7 -10.73 27.33 -6.37
CA GLU A 7 -9.42 26.73 -6.65
C GLU A 7 -9.55 25.89 -7.93
N ALA A 8 -8.71 26.17 -8.92
CA ALA A 8 -8.67 25.42 -10.17
C ALA A 8 -8.13 23.99 -9.90
N CYS A 9 -9.01 23.07 -9.53
CA CYS A 9 -8.70 21.64 -9.52
C CYS A 9 -8.41 21.17 -10.94
N GLY A 10 -7.13 21.13 -11.33
CA GLY A 10 -6.81 20.68 -12.68
C GLY A 10 -5.35 20.71 -13.10
N ARG A 11 -4.39 20.77 -12.17
CA ARG A 11 -3.06 20.21 -12.44
C ARG A 11 -2.89 18.93 -11.65
N CYS A 12 -3.56 17.88 -12.10
CA CYS A 12 -3.11 16.51 -11.87
C CYS A 12 -1.78 16.35 -12.61
N ALA A 13 -0.71 16.86 -12.03
CA ALA A 13 0.63 16.61 -12.50
C ALA A 13 0.92 15.12 -12.27
N MET A 14 0.65 14.29 -13.27
CA MET A 14 1.31 13.00 -13.37
C MET A 14 2.76 13.30 -13.73
N THR A 15 3.62 13.40 -12.73
CA THR A 15 5.07 13.45 -12.93
C THR A 15 5.51 12.05 -13.35
N THR A 16 5.80 11.84 -14.63
CA THR A 16 6.40 10.59 -15.09
C THR A 16 7.92 10.69 -14.96
N VAL A 17 8.51 9.85 -14.12
CA VAL A 17 9.96 9.76 -13.94
C VAL A 17 10.52 8.87 -15.04
N VAL A 18 10.80 9.45 -16.21
CA VAL A 18 11.40 8.74 -17.36
C VAL A 18 12.93 8.71 -17.25
N ASP A 19 13.52 9.68 -16.54
CA ASP A 19 14.97 9.84 -16.38
C ASP A 19 15.63 8.66 -15.67
N THR A 20 14.91 7.98 -14.78
CA THR A 20 15.41 6.80 -14.05
C THR A 20 15.54 5.56 -14.94
N ALA A 21 14.79 5.48 -16.05
CA ALA A 21 14.80 4.30 -16.93
C ALA A 21 15.84 4.35 -18.06
N GLY A 22 16.59 5.46 -18.18
CA GLY A 22 17.59 5.67 -19.24
C GLY A 22 19.05 5.60 -18.76
N SER A 23 19.30 5.22 -17.50
CA SER A 23 20.63 5.25 -16.89
C SER A 23 21.60 4.16 -17.39
N ASP A 24 21.17 3.28 -18.30
CA ASP A 24 22.02 2.23 -18.89
C ASP A 24 23.19 2.78 -19.75
N GLU A 25 23.11 4.00 -20.27
CA GLU A 25 24.17 4.57 -21.13
C GLU A 25 25.26 5.37 -20.38
N ASP A 26 25.04 5.77 -19.12
CA ASP A 26 25.93 6.66 -18.36
C ASP A 26 26.22 6.17 -16.92
N GLY A 27 26.50 4.88 -16.73
CA GLY A 27 27.17 4.35 -15.51
C GLY A 27 26.56 4.73 -14.15
N GLY A 28 25.29 5.14 -14.12
CA GLY A 28 24.55 5.44 -12.90
C GLY A 28 24.17 4.16 -12.15
N PRO A 29 23.77 4.24 -10.87
CA PRO A 29 23.24 3.09 -10.15
C PRO A 29 22.03 2.51 -10.88
N ASP A 30 22.09 1.24 -11.26
CA ASP A 30 20.96 0.53 -11.88
C ASP A 30 19.77 0.50 -10.90
N PRO A 31 18.64 1.16 -11.22
CA PRO A 31 17.45 1.16 -10.36
C PRO A 31 16.78 -0.22 -10.28
N PHE A 32 17.12 -1.14 -11.18
CA PHE A 32 16.72 -2.54 -11.19
C PHE A 32 17.87 -3.48 -10.82
N GLY A 33 18.94 -2.96 -10.21
CA GLY A 33 20.11 -3.72 -9.82
C GLY A 33 19.83 -4.87 -8.85
N ASP A 34 20.88 -5.51 -8.33
CA ASP A 34 20.78 -6.76 -7.55
C ASP A 34 19.85 -6.70 -6.32
N GLU A 35 19.54 -5.51 -5.82
CA GLU A 35 18.64 -5.28 -4.70
C GLU A 35 17.17 -5.32 -5.14
N ARG A 36 16.64 -6.54 -5.33
CA ARG A 36 15.24 -6.79 -5.68
C ARG A 36 14.30 -6.30 -4.58
N ILE A 37 13.35 -5.45 -4.93
CA ILE A 37 12.18 -5.08 -4.09
C ILE A 37 11.17 -6.24 -3.91
N GLU A 38 11.38 -7.36 -4.60
CA GLU A 38 10.54 -8.56 -4.49
C GLU A 38 10.93 -9.36 -3.26
N VAL A 39 10.14 -9.21 -2.20
CA VAL A 39 10.30 -10.02 -0.98
C VAL A 39 9.85 -11.46 -1.28
N PRO A 40 10.66 -12.48 -0.94
CA PRO A 40 10.27 -13.87 -1.14
C PRO A 40 8.98 -14.20 -0.39
N GLU A 41 8.14 -15.04 -0.98
CA GLU A 41 6.80 -15.35 -0.44
C GLU A 41 6.88 -15.86 1.01
N ASP A 42 7.87 -16.68 1.34
CA ASP A 42 8.07 -17.24 2.68
C ASP A 42 8.32 -16.16 3.73
N GLU A 43 9.08 -15.12 3.38
CA GLU A 43 9.40 -14.00 4.26
C GLU A 43 8.18 -13.09 4.43
N LEU A 44 7.48 -12.75 3.34
CA LEU A 44 6.18 -12.06 3.40
C LEU A 44 5.17 -12.80 4.28
N ARG A 45 5.10 -14.12 4.14
CA ARG A 45 4.20 -14.97 4.91
C ARG A 45 4.60 -15.01 6.37
N ALA A 46 5.89 -15.07 6.68
CA ALA A 46 6.40 -14.99 8.05
C ALA A 46 5.98 -13.67 8.74
N PHE A 47 6.22 -12.53 8.09
CA PHE A 47 5.82 -11.21 8.60
C PHE A 47 4.30 -11.02 8.66
N SER A 48 3.54 -11.70 7.80
CA SER A 48 2.07 -11.62 7.77
C SER A 48 1.37 -12.55 8.77
N ARG A 49 2.07 -13.51 9.37
CA ARG A 49 1.46 -14.47 10.32
C ARG A 49 0.80 -13.80 11.54
N PRO A 50 1.41 -12.80 12.21
CA PRO A 50 0.81 -12.14 13.37
C PRO A 50 -0.53 -11.45 13.03
N GLN A 51 -0.56 -10.68 11.94
CA GLN A 51 -1.77 -9.97 11.50
C GLN A 51 -2.89 -10.95 11.12
N VAL A 52 -2.56 -12.05 10.44
CA VAL A 52 -3.54 -13.08 10.04
C VAL A 52 -4.13 -13.76 11.27
N TRP A 53 -3.30 -14.07 12.27
CA TRP A 53 -3.78 -14.67 13.52
C TRP A 53 -4.66 -13.70 14.31
N ALA A 54 -4.23 -12.44 14.48
CA ALA A 54 -5.01 -11.41 15.15
C ALA A 54 -6.37 -11.20 14.46
N GLY A 55 -6.42 -11.17 13.13
CA GLY A 55 -7.66 -11.09 12.36
C GLY A 55 -8.60 -12.27 12.60
N LYS A 56 -8.07 -13.50 12.72
CA LYS A 56 -8.86 -14.69 13.07
C LYS A 56 -9.44 -14.60 14.48
N VAL A 57 -8.65 -14.14 15.46
CA VAL A 57 -9.10 -13.94 16.84
C VAL A 57 -10.20 -12.88 16.90
N LYS A 58 -9.96 -11.71 16.29
CA LYS A 58 -10.95 -10.63 16.19
C LYS A 58 -12.27 -11.13 15.62
N ARG A 59 -12.24 -11.88 14.51
CA ARG A 59 -13.45 -12.41 13.87
C ARG A 59 -14.26 -13.31 14.81
N ARG A 60 -13.59 -14.13 15.64
CA ARG A 60 -14.28 -14.97 16.63
C ARG A 60 -14.92 -14.15 17.75
N LEU A 61 -14.23 -13.10 18.21
CA LEU A 61 -14.78 -12.19 19.21
C LEU A 61 -15.99 -11.42 18.66
N ASP A 62 -15.89 -10.92 17.42
CA ASP A 62 -16.98 -10.21 16.76
C ASP A 62 -18.21 -11.12 16.57
N GLU A 63 -18.01 -12.39 16.17
CA GLU A 63 -19.10 -13.36 16.02
C GLU A 63 -19.77 -13.66 17.38
N PHE A 64 -18.98 -13.86 18.44
CA PHE A 64 -19.51 -14.08 19.77
C PHE A 64 -20.29 -12.87 20.29
N ALA A 65 -19.74 -11.67 20.14
CA ALA A 65 -20.39 -10.43 20.54
C ALA A 65 -21.69 -10.20 19.74
N THR A 66 -21.68 -10.51 18.45
CA THR A 66 -22.86 -10.40 17.58
C THR A 66 -23.97 -11.35 18.06
N ARG A 67 -23.63 -12.60 18.38
CA ARG A 67 -24.61 -13.58 18.91
C ARG A 67 -25.19 -13.14 20.25
N LEU A 68 -24.34 -12.65 21.15
CA LEU A 68 -24.77 -12.18 22.46
C LEU A 68 -25.68 -10.93 22.35
N THR A 69 -25.34 -10.00 21.47
CA THR A 69 -26.03 -8.71 21.36
C THR A 69 -27.32 -8.80 20.56
N TYR A 70 -27.31 -9.55 19.45
CA TYR A 70 -28.40 -9.58 18.48
C TYR A 70 -29.15 -10.92 18.43
N GLY A 71 -28.73 -11.93 19.21
CA GLY A 71 -29.41 -13.22 19.29
C GLY A 71 -29.31 -14.09 18.04
N ARG A 72 -28.34 -13.83 17.15
CA ARG A 72 -28.06 -14.63 15.94
C ARG A 72 -26.88 -15.60 16.13
#